data_AF-E6U442-F1
#
_entry.id   AF-E6U442-F1
#
_cell.length_a   1.000
_cell.length_b   1.000
_cell.length_c   1.000
_cell.angle_alpha   90.00
_cell.angle_beta   90.00
_cell.angle_gamma   90.00
#
_symmetry.space_group_name_H-M   'P 1'
#
loop_
_entity.id
_entity.type
_entity.pdbx_description
1 polymer ?
#
loop_
_entity_poly.entity_id
_entity_poly.type
_entity_poly.pdbx_seq_one_letter_code
_entity_poly.pdbx_strand_id
1 'polypeptide(L)'
;MRNYRLRGCCILAAAFLFLFSGRASAETPIVLPVKKSITVDAGLSQTEALRASPSSAALGVDCGMADMCGIDPCTCGSPDAWGHCACNGTKKTPVSYLITVSNPSVARVSVANGTLIVKGLSAGHTDVRVTARLKHYADAVQTVRVTVQPPYYLFWLIPGVVVAAAAAFFFLRLQKKRKMKN
;
A
#
# COMPACT_ATOMS: atom_id res chain seq x y z
N MET A 1 23.70 -73.88 -27.53
CA MET A 1 23.68 -74.07 -26.07
C MET A 1 24.88 -73.38 -25.44
N ARG A 2 24.68 -72.25 -24.76
CA ARG A 2 25.41 -71.82 -23.54
C ARG A 2 24.83 -70.50 -23.05
N ASN A 3 24.18 -70.60 -21.89
CA ASN A 3 23.66 -69.53 -21.07
C ASN A 3 24.81 -68.74 -20.44
N TYR A 4 24.79 -67.41 -20.50
CA TYR A 4 25.47 -66.55 -19.53
C TYR A 4 24.62 -65.33 -19.15
N ARG A 5 23.96 -65.50 -17.99
CA ARG A 5 23.60 -64.54 -16.93
C ARG A 5 23.48 -63.04 -17.28
N LEU A 6 22.24 -62.56 -17.26
CA LEU A 6 21.89 -61.19 -16.88
C LEU A 6 22.27 -60.92 -15.43
N ARG A 7 23.20 -59.99 -15.18
CA ARG A 7 23.26 -59.17 -13.95
C ARG A 7 23.92 -57.83 -14.26
N GLY A 8 23.17 -56.76 -14.03
CA GLY A 8 23.72 -55.44 -13.72
C GLY A 8 23.95 -54.52 -14.90
N CYS A 9 22.94 -53.69 -15.22
CA CYS A 9 23.15 -52.25 -15.41
C CYS A 9 21.78 -51.55 -15.35
N CYS A 10 21.19 -51.55 -14.15
CA CYS A 10 20.33 -50.42 -13.78
C CYS A 10 21.21 -49.16 -13.80
N ILE A 11 20.62 -48.02 -14.13
CA ILE A 11 21.23 -46.67 -14.16
C ILE A 11 21.81 -46.29 -15.52
N LEU A 12 20.96 -46.07 -16.53
CA LEU A 12 21.31 -45.23 -17.70
C LEU A 12 20.05 -44.87 -18.52
N ALA A 13 19.01 -44.32 -17.90
CA ALA A 13 17.86 -43.76 -18.62
C ALA A 13 17.04 -42.77 -17.77
N ALA A 14 17.67 -41.74 -17.22
CA ALA A 14 16.94 -40.65 -16.55
C ALA A 14 17.69 -39.30 -16.65
N ALA A 15 18.37 -39.05 -17.77
CA ALA A 15 19.14 -37.84 -17.98
C ALA A 15 18.72 -37.13 -19.28
N PHE A 16 17.42 -36.93 -19.50
CA PHE A 16 16.93 -36.15 -20.64
C PHE A 16 15.47 -35.77 -20.41
N LEU A 17 15.17 -34.83 -19.51
CA LEU A 17 13.86 -34.12 -19.44
C LEU A 17 13.82 -32.99 -18.38
N PHE A 18 14.89 -32.21 -18.23
CA PHE A 18 14.85 -30.94 -17.47
C PHE A 18 15.60 -29.84 -18.24
N LEU A 19 15.19 -29.59 -19.49
CA LEU A 19 15.64 -28.45 -20.30
C LEU A 19 14.48 -27.60 -20.82
N PHE A 20 13.41 -27.51 -20.02
CA PHE A 20 12.44 -26.42 -20.11
C PHE A 20 12.24 -25.85 -18.70
N SER A 21 13.34 -25.39 -18.10
CA SER A 21 13.27 -24.37 -17.06
C SER A 21 12.76 -23.11 -17.75
N GLY A 22 11.43 -22.98 -17.83
CA GLY A 22 10.79 -21.73 -18.15
C GLY A 22 11.46 -20.67 -17.28
N ARG A 23 12.10 -19.71 -17.92
CA ARG A 23 12.60 -18.50 -17.29
C ARG A 23 11.35 -17.71 -16.90
N ALA A 24 10.61 -18.19 -15.90
CA ALA A 24 9.71 -17.37 -15.12
C ALA A 24 10.65 -16.33 -14.51
N SER A 25 10.80 -15.20 -15.21
CA SER A 25 11.42 -14.02 -14.67
C SER A 25 10.66 -13.75 -13.38
N ALA A 26 11.23 -14.13 -12.25
CA ALA A 26 10.66 -13.83 -10.95
C ALA A 26 10.79 -12.32 -10.82
N GLU A 27 9.77 -11.60 -11.29
CA GLU A 27 9.68 -10.15 -11.16
C GLU A 27 9.90 -9.84 -9.68
N THR A 28 10.89 -9.00 -9.41
CA THR A 28 11.24 -8.64 -8.04
C THR A 28 10.00 -8.02 -7.39
N PRO A 29 9.59 -8.49 -6.20
CA PRO A 29 8.37 -7.99 -5.59
C PRO A 29 8.59 -6.60 -5.02
N ILE A 30 7.60 -5.71 -5.17
CA ILE A 30 7.57 -4.45 -4.43
C ILE A 30 7.28 -4.76 -2.96
N VAL A 31 8.07 -4.19 -2.04
CA VAL A 31 7.76 -4.23 -0.61
C VAL A 31 7.04 -2.94 -0.24
N LEU A 32 5.80 -3.05 0.24
CA LEU A 32 4.97 -1.92 0.65
C LEU A 32 4.71 -1.94 2.18
N PRO A 33 5.61 -1.33 2.98
CA PRO A 33 5.39 -1.15 4.41
C PRO A 33 4.39 -0.01 4.63
N VAL A 34 3.12 -0.35 4.74
CA VAL A 34 2.05 0.55 5.18
C VAL A 34 1.45 0.01 6.48
N LYS A 35 1.03 0.90 7.38
CA LYS A 35 0.31 0.49 8.59
C LYS A 35 -0.94 -0.31 8.21
N LYS A 36 -1.18 -1.43 8.90
CA LYS A 36 -2.37 -2.26 8.69
C LYS A 36 -3.65 -1.61 9.22
N SER A 37 -3.52 -0.65 10.14
CA SER A 37 -4.64 0.08 10.72
C SER A 37 -4.32 1.56 10.91
N ILE A 38 -5.31 2.41 10.66
CA ILE A 38 -5.26 3.86 10.81
C ILE A 38 -6.53 4.28 11.56
N THR A 39 -6.38 5.14 12.57
CA THR A 39 -7.50 5.67 13.36
C THR A 39 -7.55 7.18 13.20
N VAL A 40 -8.67 7.69 12.72
CA VAL A 40 -8.88 9.13 12.45
C VAL A 40 -10.15 9.60 13.12
N ASP A 41 -10.18 10.79 13.71
CA ASP A 41 -11.44 11.37 14.19
C ASP A 41 -12.28 11.91 13.03
N ALA A 42 -13.60 11.81 13.14
CA ALA A 42 -14.52 12.39 12.17
C ALA A 42 -14.28 13.91 12.03
N GLY A 43 -14.13 14.38 10.79
CA GLY A 43 -13.79 15.76 10.47
C GLY A 43 -12.29 16.06 10.41
N LEU A 44 -11.43 15.18 10.95
CA LEU A 44 -9.98 15.32 10.88
C LEU A 44 -9.39 14.54 9.69
N SER A 45 -8.12 14.83 9.42
CA SER A 45 -7.33 14.13 8.40
C SER A 45 -6.04 13.62 9.00
N GLN A 46 -5.67 12.40 8.64
CA GLN A 46 -4.38 11.80 8.97
C GLN A 46 -3.60 11.55 7.69
N THR A 47 -2.29 11.67 7.79
CA THR A 47 -1.37 11.39 6.68
C THR A 47 -0.46 10.23 7.05
N GLU A 48 -0.18 9.38 6.08
CA GLU A 48 0.74 8.24 6.22
C GLU A 48 1.64 8.19 4.98
N ALA A 49 2.95 8.10 5.17
CA ALA A 49 3.89 8.01 4.06
C ALA A 49 3.88 6.59 3.47
N LEU A 50 3.76 6.47 2.15
CA LEU A 50 3.92 5.21 1.41
C LEU A 50 5.38 5.07 0.99
N ARG A 51 6.09 4.14 1.62
CA ARG A 51 7.52 3.89 1.36
C ARG A 51 7.74 2.56 0.64
N ALA A 52 7.31 2.48 -0.62
CA ALA A 52 7.59 1.32 -1.45
C ALA A 52 9.11 1.12 -1.66
N SER A 53 9.57 -0.13 -1.61
CA SER A 53 10.92 -0.53 -1.97
C SER A 53 10.88 -1.54 -3.13
N PRO A 54 11.55 -1.26 -4.26
CA PRO A 54 12.19 0.03 -4.59
C PRO A 54 11.16 1.15 -4.78
N SER A 55 11.58 2.41 -4.59
CA SER A 55 10.71 3.60 -4.77
C SER A 55 10.66 4.09 -6.22
N SER A 56 11.60 3.63 -7.04
CA SER A 56 11.71 3.92 -8.47
C SER A 56 12.64 2.91 -9.14
N ALA A 57 12.52 2.75 -10.45
CA ALA A 57 13.46 1.99 -11.27
C ALA A 57 13.99 2.84 -12.43
N ALA A 58 15.22 2.57 -12.84
CA ALA A 58 15.80 3.15 -14.05
C ALA A 58 15.39 2.26 -15.23
N LEU A 59 14.41 2.73 -16.01
CA LEU A 59 13.83 1.98 -17.11
C LEU A 59 14.39 2.48 -18.43
N GLY A 60 14.64 1.60 -19.39
CA GLY A 60 14.98 2.00 -20.74
C GLY A 60 13.91 2.92 -21.32
N VAL A 61 14.34 4.03 -21.94
CA VAL A 61 13.43 4.88 -22.70
C VAL A 61 13.07 4.15 -23.99
N ASP A 62 11.77 3.85 -24.15
CA ASP A 62 11.25 3.15 -25.30
C ASP A 62 11.38 3.99 -26.58
N CYS A 63 11.82 3.35 -27.64
CA CYS A 63 12.11 3.95 -28.95
C CYS A 63 11.13 3.48 -30.03
N GLY A 64 10.15 2.63 -29.68
CA GLY A 64 9.17 2.09 -30.62
C GLY A 64 9.76 1.12 -31.67
N MET A 65 11.06 0.79 -31.56
CA MET A 65 11.78 -0.12 -32.46
C MET A 65 12.50 -1.18 -31.65
N ALA A 66 11.74 -2.09 -31.02
CA ALA A 66 12.27 -3.14 -30.16
C ALA A 66 13.27 -4.05 -30.89
N ASP A 67 13.10 -4.24 -32.20
CA ASP A 67 13.92 -5.13 -33.03
C ASP A 67 15.32 -4.55 -33.36
N MET A 68 15.55 -3.27 -33.09
CA MET A 68 16.83 -2.58 -33.38
C MET A 68 17.71 -2.43 -32.12
N CYS A 69 17.33 -3.07 -31.02
CA CYS A 69 18.07 -3.06 -29.77
C CYS A 69 19.47 -3.64 -29.91
N GLY A 70 20.52 -2.89 -29.55
CA GLY A 70 21.88 -3.42 -29.47
C GLY A 70 22.56 -3.69 -30.82
N ILE A 71 22.01 -3.17 -31.92
CA ILE A 71 22.66 -3.18 -33.24
C ILE A 71 23.54 -1.93 -33.38
N ASP A 72 24.85 -2.10 -33.25
CA ASP A 72 25.87 -1.11 -33.64
C ASP A 72 25.86 -0.97 -35.19
N PRO A 73 25.85 0.22 -35.84
CA PRO A 73 26.34 1.54 -35.39
C PRO A 73 25.23 2.58 -35.12
N CYS A 74 23.98 2.16 -34.95
CA CYS A 74 22.85 3.08 -34.80
C CYS A 74 22.39 3.11 -33.34
N THR A 75 22.83 4.14 -32.59
CA THR A 75 22.10 5.02 -31.62
C THR A 75 20.96 4.51 -30.71
N CYS A 76 20.49 3.29 -30.84
CA CYS A 76 19.49 2.66 -29.99
C CYS A 76 20.22 2.04 -28.79
N GLY A 77 20.36 2.85 -27.74
CA GLY A 77 21.25 2.61 -26.59
C GLY A 77 21.13 1.23 -25.93
N SER A 78 22.13 0.91 -25.11
CA SER A 78 22.29 -0.38 -24.43
C SER A 78 21.00 -0.89 -23.77
N PRO A 79 20.77 -2.21 -23.72
CA PRO A 79 19.64 -2.77 -23.00
C PRO A 79 19.68 -2.37 -21.52
N ASP A 80 18.50 -2.12 -20.93
CA ASP A 80 18.33 -1.90 -19.50
C ASP A 80 18.47 -3.22 -18.70
N ALA A 81 18.29 -3.15 -17.39
CA ALA A 81 18.42 -4.31 -16.50
C ALA A 81 17.41 -5.46 -16.81
N TRP A 82 16.38 -5.19 -17.61
CA TRP A 82 15.35 -6.15 -18.01
C TRP A 82 15.46 -6.54 -19.50
N GLY A 83 16.48 -6.08 -20.20
CA GLY A 83 16.72 -6.40 -21.61
C GLY A 83 15.91 -5.54 -22.60
N HIS A 84 15.25 -4.48 -22.13
CA HIS A 84 14.55 -3.53 -23.01
C HIS A 84 15.49 -2.42 -23.49
N CYS A 85 15.26 -1.88 -24.68
CA CYS A 85 16.11 -0.83 -25.22
C CYS A 85 16.05 0.44 -24.38
N ALA A 86 17.22 1.02 -24.12
CA ALA A 86 17.35 2.30 -23.45
C ALA A 86 17.83 3.34 -24.46
N CYS A 87 16.97 3.75 -25.39
CA CYS A 87 17.34 4.78 -26.36
C CYS A 87 17.54 6.10 -25.65
N ASN A 88 18.71 6.71 -25.84
CA ASN A 88 19.10 7.88 -25.06
C ASN A 88 19.18 7.62 -23.54
N GLY A 89 19.44 6.36 -23.14
CA GLY A 89 19.66 5.95 -21.76
C GLY A 89 18.38 5.58 -21.01
N THR A 90 18.50 5.54 -19.68
CA THR A 90 17.41 5.13 -18.79
C THR A 90 16.72 6.32 -18.14
N LYS A 91 15.40 6.25 -17.99
CA LYS A 91 14.59 7.21 -17.24
C LYS A 91 14.21 6.65 -15.88
N LYS A 92 14.40 7.46 -14.84
CA LYS A 92 13.91 7.15 -13.48
C LYS A 92 12.38 7.21 -13.46
N THR A 93 11.75 6.06 -13.30
CA THR A 93 10.30 5.91 -13.24
C THR A 93 9.88 5.62 -11.80
N PRO A 94 9.04 6.47 -11.18
CA PRO A 94 8.59 6.26 -9.81
C PRO A 94 7.51 5.17 -9.73
N VAL A 95 7.32 4.64 -8.52
CA VAL A 95 6.17 3.77 -8.21
C VAL A 95 4.86 4.54 -8.37
N SER A 96 3.88 3.91 -9.00
CA SER A 96 2.50 4.40 -9.09
C SER A 96 1.63 3.73 -8.02
N TYR A 97 0.72 4.50 -7.41
CA TYR A 97 -0.19 4.01 -6.38
C TYR A 97 -1.64 4.11 -6.84
N LEU A 98 -2.37 3.00 -6.74
CA LEU A 98 -3.81 2.92 -6.96
C LEU A 98 -4.52 2.63 -5.65
N ILE A 99 -5.58 3.38 -5.36
CA ILE A 99 -6.35 3.27 -4.10
C ILE A 99 -7.78 2.87 -4.41
N THR A 100 -8.34 1.98 -3.59
CA THR A 100 -9.76 1.67 -3.60
C THR A 100 -10.28 1.66 -2.16
N VAL A 101 -11.41 2.32 -1.93
CA VAL A 101 -12.04 2.42 -0.60
C VAL A 101 -13.35 1.66 -0.62
N SER A 102 -13.57 0.75 0.34
CA SER A 102 -14.79 -0.06 0.39
C SER A 102 -16.04 0.75 0.72
N ASN A 103 -15.92 1.78 1.58
CA ASN A 103 -17.03 2.65 1.96
C ASN A 103 -16.60 4.13 2.00
N PRO A 104 -16.82 4.89 0.91
CA PRO A 104 -16.41 6.30 0.82
C PRO A 104 -17.26 7.24 1.69
N SER A 105 -18.37 6.77 2.26
CA SER A 105 -19.21 7.55 3.19
C SER A 105 -18.60 7.64 4.60
N VAL A 106 -17.71 6.69 4.95
CA VAL A 106 -17.01 6.66 6.25
C VAL A 106 -15.72 7.47 6.17
N ALA A 107 -14.90 7.26 5.13
CA ALA A 107 -13.66 8.00 4.94
C ALA A 107 -13.39 8.28 3.45
N ARG A 108 -12.77 9.44 3.17
CA ARG A 108 -12.19 9.74 1.86
C ARG A 108 -10.68 9.57 1.91
N VAL A 109 -10.12 9.00 0.86
CA VAL A 109 -8.70 8.71 0.76
C VAL A 109 -8.16 9.23 -0.56
N SER A 110 -6.99 9.85 -0.52
CA SER A 110 -6.23 10.26 -1.70
C SER A 110 -4.74 10.00 -1.49
N VAL A 111 -3.98 9.93 -2.57
CA VAL A 111 -2.51 9.89 -2.52
C VAL A 111 -1.97 11.08 -3.30
N ALA A 112 -1.05 11.79 -2.67
CA ALA A 112 -0.29 12.88 -3.29
C ALA A 112 1.18 12.73 -2.91
N ASN A 113 2.07 12.72 -3.91
CA ASN A 113 3.52 12.64 -3.72
C ASN A 113 3.97 11.48 -2.81
N GLY A 114 3.35 10.30 -2.95
CA GLY A 114 3.64 9.14 -2.12
C GLY A 114 3.13 9.24 -0.66
N THR A 115 2.28 10.22 -0.36
CA THR A 115 1.62 10.35 0.94
C THR A 115 0.15 9.98 0.82
N LEU A 116 -0.29 9.01 1.62
CA LEU A 116 -1.69 8.65 1.80
C LEU A 116 -2.36 9.65 2.73
N ILE A 117 -3.42 10.29 2.28
CA ILE A 117 -4.22 11.25 3.05
C ILE A 117 -5.57 10.61 3.30
N VAL A 118 -5.91 10.39 4.57
CA VAL A 118 -7.16 9.79 5.02
C VAL A 118 -7.97 10.84 5.77
N LYS A 119 -9.14 11.21 5.24
CA LYS A 119 -10.08 12.13 5.87
C LYS A 119 -11.28 11.36 6.43
N GLY A 120 -11.47 11.42 7.74
CA GLY A 120 -12.65 10.85 8.40
C GLY A 120 -13.88 11.68 8.11
N LEU A 121 -14.96 11.05 7.62
CA LEU A 121 -16.23 11.72 7.34
C LEU A 121 -17.29 11.39 8.39
N SER A 122 -17.47 10.11 8.70
CA SER A 122 -18.46 9.62 9.65
C SER A 122 -17.88 8.46 10.46
N ALA A 123 -18.31 8.34 11.72
CA ALA A 123 -17.85 7.27 12.60
C ALA A 123 -18.19 5.89 12.01
N GLY A 124 -17.23 4.97 12.05
CA GLY A 124 -17.37 3.63 11.47
C GLY A 124 -16.05 3.05 11.01
N HIS A 125 -16.12 2.00 10.20
CA HIS A 125 -14.96 1.31 9.65
C HIS A 125 -15.04 1.21 8.13
N THR A 126 -13.90 1.33 7.47
CA THR A 126 -13.76 1.05 6.04
C THR A 126 -12.40 0.42 5.77
N ASP A 127 -12.33 -0.43 4.76
CA ASP A 127 -11.06 -0.98 4.29
C ASP A 127 -10.59 -0.19 3.07
N VAL A 128 -9.29 0.07 3.04
CA VAL A 128 -8.60 0.82 1.99
C VAL A 128 -7.56 -0.11 1.38
N ARG A 129 -7.76 -0.45 0.11
CA ARG A 129 -6.81 -1.24 -0.66
C ARG A 129 -5.84 -0.31 -1.37
N VAL A 130 -4.55 -0.47 -1.09
CA VAL A 130 -3.45 0.26 -1.73
C VAL A 130 -2.69 -0.72 -2.62
N THR A 131 -2.58 -0.41 -3.90
CA THR A 131 -1.82 -1.19 -4.87
C THR A 131 -0.65 -0.35 -5.37
N ALA A 132 0.58 -0.79 -5.09
CA ALA A 132 1.79 -0.18 -5.62
C ALA A 132 2.22 -0.93 -6.89
N ARG A 133 2.53 -0.18 -7.94
CA ARG A 133 2.93 -0.68 -9.26
C ARG A 133 4.23 -0.06 -9.72
N LEU A 134 5.10 -0.88 -10.30
CA LEU A 134 6.32 -0.45 -10.94
C LEU A 134 6.58 -1.38 -12.13
N LYS A 135 6.90 -0.83 -13.30
CA LYS A 135 7.10 -1.62 -14.52
C LYS A 135 8.23 -2.65 -14.29
N HIS A 136 8.01 -3.90 -14.70
CA HIS A 136 8.92 -5.05 -14.52
C HIS A 136 9.08 -5.55 -13.07
N TYR A 137 8.22 -5.10 -12.16
CA TYR A 137 8.11 -5.59 -10.79
C TYR A 137 6.70 -6.14 -10.56
N ALA A 138 6.59 -7.13 -9.68
CA ALA A 138 5.29 -7.64 -9.28
C ALA A 138 4.56 -6.60 -8.40
N ASP A 139 3.28 -6.39 -8.71
CA ASP A 139 2.40 -5.49 -7.96
C ASP A 139 2.37 -5.87 -6.47
N ALA A 140 2.49 -4.87 -5.59
CA ALA A 140 2.27 -5.06 -4.16
C ALA A 140 0.90 -4.54 -3.77
N VAL A 141 0.10 -5.40 -3.14
CA VAL A 141 -1.22 -5.06 -2.64
C VAL A 141 -1.21 -5.11 -1.13
N GLN A 142 -1.71 -4.05 -0.50
CA GLN A 142 -2.03 -4.06 0.92
C GLN A 142 -3.41 -3.52 1.23
N THR A 143 -4.00 -4.07 2.28
CA THR A 143 -5.28 -3.61 2.81
C THR A 143 -5.05 -2.96 4.17
N VAL A 144 -5.52 -1.72 4.29
CA VAL A 144 -5.43 -0.90 5.49
C VAL A 144 -6.83 -0.74 6.06
N ARG A 145 -7.03 -1.11 7.31
CA ARG A 145 -8.28 -0.87 8.02
C ARG A 145 -8.30 0.54 8.56
N VAL A 146 -9.25 1.35 8.12
CA VAL A 146 -9.49 2.70 8.64
C VAL A 146 -10.64 2.66 9.62
N THR A 147 -10.38 3.14 10.82
CA THR A 147 -11.39 3.34 11.86
C THR A 147 -11.59 4.84 12.04
N VAL A 148 -12.83 5.30 11.81
CA VAL A 148 -13.20 6.69 12.06
C VAL A 148 -13.93 6.77 13.39
N GLN A 149 -13.36 7.52 14.32
CA GLN A 149 -13.93 7.75 15.64
C GLN A 149 -14.90 8.93 15.62
N PRO A 150 -15.91 8.95 16.51
CA PRO A 150 -16.73 10.14 16.71
C PRO A 150 -15.85 11.31 17.16
N PRO A 151 -16.27 12.54 16.88
CA PRO A 151 -15.43 13.71 17.14
C PRO A 151 -15.10 13.85 18.63
N TYR A 152 -13.81 13.97 18.94
CA TYR A 152 -13.28 14.02 20.31
C TYR A 152 -13.81 15.19 21.15
N TYR A 153 -14.33 16.27 20.54
CA TYR A 153 -14.88 17.41 21.28
C TYR A 153 -16.14 17.05 22.09
N LEU A 154 -16.83 15.96 21.76
CA LEU A 154 -17.93 15.44 22.57
C LEU A 154 -17.45 15.01 23.97
N PHE A 155 -16.21 14.55 24.11
CA PHE A 155 -15.65 14.15 25.41
C PHE A 155 -15.38 15.33 26.35
N TRP A 156 -15.11 16.53 25.83
CA TRP A 156 -14.81 17.71 26.65
C TRP A 156 -16.08 18.44 27.12
N LEU A 157 -17.18 18.29 26.38
CA LEU A 157 -18.47 18.91 26.74
C LEU A 157 -19.11 18.24 27.98
N ILE A 158 -18.88 16.95 28.21
CA ILE A 158 -19.49 16.21 29.32
C ILE A 158 -19.03 16.74 30.70
N PRO A 159 -17.73 16.83 31.04
CA PRO A 159 -17.32 17.34 32.34
C PRO A 159 -17.70 18.82 32.54
N GLY A 160 -17.59 19.65 31.50
CA GLY A 160 -17.97 21.07 31.58
C GLY A 160 -19.45 21.28 31.89
N VAL A 161 -20.34 20.53 31.22
CA VAL A 161 -21.78 20.58 31.47
C VAL A 161 -22.14 20.02 32.85
N VAL A 162 -21.49 18.94 33.30
CA VAL A 162 -21.73 18.35 34.62
C VAL A 162 -21.33 19.31 35.75
N VAL A 163 -20.18 19.97 35.64
CA VAL A 163 -19.73 20.96 36.63
C VAL A 163 -20.66 22.18 36.65
N ALA A 164 -21.07 22.69 35.49
CA ALA A 164 -22.02 23.79 35.41
C ALA A 164 -23.38 23.44 36.02
N ALA A 165 -23.91 22.25 35.75
CA ALA A 165 -25.16 21.76 36.33
C ALA A 165 -25.07 21.61 37.86
N ALA A 166 -23.96 21.09 38.38
CA ALA A 166 -23.72 20.98 39.82
C ALA A 166 -23.66 22.36 40.51
N ALA A 167 -22.98 23.33 39.89
CA ALA A 167 -22.92 24.71 40.40
C ALA A 167 -24.31 25.38 40.40
N ALA A 168 -25.08 25.23 39.33
CA ALA A 168 -26.44 25.76 39.23
C ALA A 168 -27.37 25.13 40.29
N PHE A 169 -27.30 23.81 40.49
CA PHE A 169 -28.07 23.11 41.52
C PHE A 169 -27.73 23.61 42.93
N PHE A 170 -26.44 23.81 43.21
CA PHE A 170 -25.98 24.35 44.48
C PHE A 170 -26.48 25.79 44.70
N PHE A 171 -26.41 26.64 43.67
CA PHE A 171 -26.89 28.02 43.74
C PHE A 171 -28.41 28.11 43.97
N LEU A 172 -29.20 27.28 43.30
CA LEU A 172 -30.65 27.17 43.51
C LEU A 172 -31.01 26.71 44.92
N ARG A 173 -30.24 25.76 45.49
CA ARG A 173 -30.40 25.35 46.90
C ARG A 173 -30.13 26.49 47.87
N LEU A 174 -29.12 27.31 47.60
CA LEU A 174 -28.80 28.48 48.44
C LEU A 174 -29.90 29.55 48.37
N GLN A 175 -30.44 29.82 47.17
CA GLN A 175 -31.57 30.74 46.98
C GLN A 175 -32.82 30.26 47.74
N LYS A 176 -33.14 28.96 47.67
CA LYS A 176 -34.26 28.38 48.43
C LYS A 176 -34.06 28.50 49.94
N LYS A 177 -32.85 28.27 50.46
CA LYS A 177 -32.54 28.47 51.88
C LYS A 177 -32.67 29.93 52.32
N ARG A 178 -32.29 30.90 51.47
CA ARG A 178 -32.44 32.34 51.79
C ARG A 178 -33.91 32.76 51.85
N LYS A 179 -34.76 32.26 50.94
CA LYS A 179 -36.20 32.55 50.96
C LYS A 179 -36.97 32.02 52.16
N MET A 180 -36.46 31.01 52.89
CA MET A 180 -37.13 30.48 54.10
C MET A 180 -36.69 31.17 55.40
N LYS A 181 -35.74 32.12 55.33
CA LYS A 181 -35.25 32.87 56.50
C LYS A 181 -35.80 34.30 56.61
N ASN A 182 -36.50 34.77 55.58
CA ASN A 182 -37.32 35.99 55.60
C ASN A 182 -38.79 35.60 55.66
#